data_AF-A0A811XST5-F1
#
_entry.id   AF-A0A811XST5-F1
#
_cell.length_a   1.000
_cell.length_b   1.000
_cell.length_c   1.000
_cell.angle_alpha   90.00
_cell.angle_beta   90.00
_cell.angle_gamma   90.00
#
_symmetry.space_group_name_H-M   'P 1'
#
loop_
_entity.id
_entity.type
_entity.pdbx_description
1 polymer ?
#
loop_
_entity_poly.entity_id
_entity_poly.type
_entity_poly.pdbx_seq_one_letter_code
_entity_poly.pdbx_strand_id
1 'polypeptide(L)'
;MGPTSLATTWLLKGALEQWLPPAMAPKKKATKGTKDPEVKKKKGGKKDASMANKPMETTLGEEIREFYHIQIRDLEDRLARYQRKWDELAVQEKLFRQEFEQLANNKKEIVAFLKHTLNQRVDEITDLNEQLQSLQLAKEMEKDAFEAQLAQVRHEFQETKDQLTTENIILGGKLAALEEFRLQKEELTEKFESLEDQLRKQESEYKDYVYNLEKKSMLDKDRLRKEIIQHVNLVATEFRKVATSQMWDTTKRAIVENNTITLQLSKISKHGMQLLQENEQLKGIQDKLCKQLDLLENTQKVMARHSRGHHKIILMLTEKCREQEQGTAEAEQLRLQLSQLEQSLGQLQQDNQALRSQRDQLNLQLEKQQAEAQQLQQELTKEQKVQASLETALAQATFFLQDILQRQPDEEDGDFDVMFQLQRKEMLQQLLAMLSSAMVLNPQLAVCSRQESQLRHGPPKESQPSTQPPKVGSLSQQLSSITPYQPGDLGLVPRRAHIPPNPEDLRLLSHTTRVGIFQVHSRPEIHTSGSPKRLKKFTLPEVSPLSK
;
A
#
# COMPACT_ATOMS: atom_id res chain seq x y z
N MET A 1 -7.08 20.67 -26.13
CA MET A 1 -6.05 21.15 -27.09
C MET A 1 -5.29 22.28 -26.42
N GLY A 2 -4.03 22.51 -26.79
CA GLY A 2 -3.17 23.51 -26.15
C GLY A 2 -2.48 22.96 -24.89
N PRO A 3 -1.24 23.37 -24.57
CA PRO A 3 -0.35 22.53 -23.76
C PRO A 3 -0.05 23.03 -22.34
N THR A 4 0.46 22.11 -21.52
CA THR A 4 1.04 22.32 -20.20
C THR A 4 2.30 23.19 -20.24
N SER A 5 2.42 24.15 -19.33
CA SER A 5 3.70 24.80 -19.00
C SER A 5 4.38 24.06 -17.84
N LEU A 6 5.67 23.76 -17.95
CA LEU A 6 6.47 23.13 -16.90
C LEU A 6 7.49 24.12 -16.34
N ALA A 7 7.74 24.04 -15.04
CA ALA A 7 8.63 24.94 -14.34
C ALA A 7 10.11 24.56 -14.48
N THR A 8 10.98 25.58 -14.55
CA THR A 8 12.40 25.47 -14.21
C THR A 8 12.83 26.75 -13.48
N THR A 9 13.06 26.66 -12.17
CA THR A 9 13.53 27.79 -11.35
C THR A 9 15.05 27.96 -11.45
N TRP A 10 15.50 29.21 -11.35
CA TRP A 10 16.90 29.58 -11.58
C TRP A 10 17.79 29.34 -10.35
N LEU A 11 18.99 28.78 -10.59
CA LEU A 11 19.97 28.48 -9.55
C LEU A 11 21.04 29.59 -9.48
N LEU A 12 20.72 30.68 -8.78
CA LEU A 12 21.60 31.84 -8.61
C LEU A 12 22.42 31.73 -7.30
N LYS A 13 23.60 31.11 -7.40
CA LYS A 13 24.49 30.87 -6.25
C LYS A 13 25.33 32.12 -5.93
N GLY A 14 24.71 33.11 -5.27
CA GLY A 14 25.39 34.29 -4.76
C GLY A 14 26.41 33.96 -3.67
N ALA A 15 27.55 34.66 -3.66
CA ALA A 15 28.60 34.51 -2.66
C ALA A 15 29.02 35.87 -2.11
N LEU A 16 28.60 36.20 -0.88
CA LEU A 16 29.18 37.31 -0.12
C LEU A 16 28.94 37.20 1.40
N GLU A 17 29.82 36.47 2.09
CA GLU A 17 30.05 36.49 3.54
C GLU A 17 31.55 36.18 3.77
N GLN A 18 32.26 36.69 4.78
CA GLN A 18 31.99 37.67 5.85
C GLN A 18 33.35 38.29 6.23
N TRP A 19 33.40 39.54 6.72
CA TRP A 19 34.62 40.12 7.32
C TRP A 19 34.27 41.02 8.51
N LEU A 20 34.78 40.69 9.71
CA LEU A 20 35.43 41.59 10.69
C LEU A 20 35.84 40.79 11.98
N PRO A 21 36.89 41.20 12.73
CA PRO A 21 37.45 40.49 13.91
C PRO A 21 36.92 41.11 15.25
N PRO A 22 37.51 40.97 16.48
CA PRO A 22 38.73 40.24 16.94
C PRO A 22 38.67 39.51 18.32
N ALA A 23 39.76 38.82 18.73
CA ALA A 23 40.11 38.52 20.14
C ALA A 23 41.62 38.17 20.33
N MET A 24 42.16 38.21 21.56
CA MET A 24 43.61 38.22 21.88
C MET A 24 44.25 36.92 22.45
N ALA A 25 45.45 36.57 21.94
CA ALA A 25 46.67 36.08 22.65
C ALA A 25 46.58 34.78 23.51
N PRO A 26 47.65 34.28 24.23
CA PRO A 26 49.08 34.66 24.29
C PRO A 26 50.13 33.49 24.29
N LYS A 27 51.44 33.82 24.41
CA LYS A 27 52.63 32.93 24.70
C LYS A 27 53.06 32.01 23.53
N LYS A 28 54.31 31.50 23.38
CA LYS A 28 55.71 31.74 23.88
C LYS A 28 56.64 31.04 22.84
N LYS A 29 57.98 31.12 22.78
CA LYS A 29 59.04 31.66 23.67
C LYS A 29 59.58 33.00 23.08
N ALA A 30 60.85 33.43 22.98
CA ALA A 30 62.18 32.87 23.30
C ALA A 30 63.19 33.97 23.77
N THR A 31 64.49 33.67 23.78
CA THR A 31 65.57 34.33 24.55
C THR A 31 66.72 34.94 23.73
N LYS A 32 67.03 36.21 23.99
CA LYS A 32 68.38 36.77 24.29
C LYS A 32 68.17 38.18 24.89
N GLY A 33 68.87 38.68 25.91
CA GLY A 33 70.20 38.34 26.43
C GLY A 33 71.23 39.36 25.92
N THR A 34 71.30 40.64 26.33
CA THR A 34 71.31 41.31 27.67
C THR A 34 72.71 41.90 27.95
N LYS A 35 72.77 43.22 28.22
CA LYS A 35 73.92 44.04 28.68
C LYS A 35 75.10 44.31 27.72
N ASP A 36 75.31 45.59 27.40
CA ASP A 36 76.64 46.20 27.21
C ASP A 36 77.37 46.30 28.55
N PRO A 37 78.72 46.20 28.56
CA PRO A 37 79.51 47.28 29.19
C PRO A 37 80.90 47.56 28.56
N GLU A 38 81.32 48.83 28.70
CA GLU A 38 82.68 49.38 28.88
C GLU A 38 83.96 48.82 28.20
N VAL A 39 84.64 49.76 27.50
CA VAL A 39 86.08 50.12 27.62
C VAL A 39 87.18 49.13 27.20
N LYS A 40 88.02 49.55 26.21
CA LYS A 40 89.49 49.59 26.38
C LYS A 40 90.31 50.49 25.41
N LYS A 41 91.06 51.38 26.06
CA LYS A 41 92.16 52.31 25.64
C LYS A 41 93.10 51.91 24.48
N LYS A 42 93.59 52.92 23.74
CA LYS A 42 95.03 53.25 23.41
C LYS A 42 95.09 54.52 22.49
N LYS A 43 96.12 55.39 22.46
CA LYS A 43 97.24 55.72 23.39
C LYS A 43 98.01 56.99 22.91
N GLY A 44 98.38 57.90 23.85
CA GLY A 44 99.36 59.00 23.67
C GLY A 44 98.78 60.31 23.11
N GLY A 45 99.31 61.51 23.37
CA GLY A 45 100.44 62.01 24.19
C GLY A 45 100.63 63.53 23.89
N LYS A 46 101.33 64.40 24.65
CA LYS A 46 102.31 64.26 25.75
C LYS A 46 102.60 65.67 26.35
N LYS A 47 102.63 65.84 27.70
CA LYS A 47 103.40 66.79 28.58
C LYS A 47 103.55 68.30 28.19
N ASP A 48 103.71 69.27 29.10
CA ASP A 48 103.63 69.35 30.58
C ASP A 48 103.49 70.83 31.04
N ALA A 49 103.14 71.03 32.31
CA ALA A 49 103.05 72.32 33.01
C ALA A 49 104.39 72.86 33.55
N SER A 50 104.41 74.12 34.04
CA SER A 50 105.30 74.54 35.14
C SER A 50 104.89 75.86 35.83
N MET A 51 105.16 75.94 37.14
CA MET A 51 105.23 77.13 38.03
C MET A 51 103.96 77.98 38.29
N ALA A 52 103.83 78.72 39.41
CA ALA A 52 104.31 78.51 40.80
C ALA A 52 103.65 79.54 41.77
N ASN A 53 103.47 79.13 43.04
CA ASN A 53 103.37 79.96 44.27
C ASN A 53 102.26 81.05 44.44
N LYS A 54 101.43 80.82 45.47
CA LYS A 54 101.05 81.69 46.62
C LYS A 54 101.34 83.22 46.60
N PRO A 55 100.60 84.04 47.39
CA PRO A 55 99.23 83.86 47.91
C PRO A 55 98.34 85.13 47.87
N MET A 56 97.05 84.99 47.54
CA MET A 56 96.04 86.03 47.80
C MET A 56 94.68 85.37 48.10
N GLU A 57 94.56 84.87 49.33
CA GLU A 57 93.72 83.71 49.69
C GLU A 57 92.27 84.06 50.08
N THR A 58 91.81 85.28 49.80
CA THR A 58 90.44 85.75 50.12
C THR A 58 89.62 86.03 48.86
N THR A 59 90.02 86.96 47.99
CA THR A 59 89.25 87.34 46.79
C THR A 59 89.15 86.23 45.74
N LEU A 60 90.27 85.60 45.34
CA LEU A 60 90.25 84.48 44.38
C LEU A 60 89.43 83.28 44.87
N GLY A 61 89.38 83.07 46.19
CA GLY A 61 88.53 82.04 46.79
C GLY A 61 87.04 82.38 46.73
N GLU A 62 86.68 83.67 46.73
CA GLU A 62 85.31 84.16 46.52
C GLU A 62 84.93 84.04 45.04
N GLU A 63 85.75 84.52 44.12
CA GLU A 63 85.56 84.40 42.65
C GLU A 63 85.34 82.95 42.19
N ILE A 64 86.13 81.99 42.71
CA ILE A 64 85.98 80.56 42.39
C ILE A 64 84.67 80.00 43.00
N ARG A 65 84.29 80.41 44.21
CA ARG A 65 83.00 80.02 44.80
C ARG A 65 81.84 80.61 44.01
N GLU A 66 81.93 81.85 43.56
CA GLU A 66 80.93 82.53 42.73
C GLU A 66 80.78 81.85 41.37
N PHE A 67 81.88 81.45 40.71
CA PHE A 67 81.84 80.64 39.50
C PHE A 67 81.04 79.34 39.71
N TYR A 68 81.31 78.60 40.79
CA TYR A 68 80.53 77.40 41.10
C TYR A 68 79.07 77.71 41.47
N HIS A 69 78.76 78.84 42.13
CA HIS A 69 77.36 79.25 42.38
C HIS A 69 76.63 79.72 41.10
N ILE A 70 77.35 80.23 40.09
CA ILE A 70 76.78 80.50 38.76
C ILE A 70 76.53 79.17 38.02
N GLN A 71 77.47 78.23 38.08
CA GLN A 71 77.33 76.91 37.46
C GLN A 71 76.20 76.08 38.11
N ILE A 72 76.08 76.11 39.44
CA ILE A 72 74.96 75.49 40.18
C ILE A 72 73.64 76.12 39.72
N ARG A 73 73.54 77.45 39.65
CA ARG A 73 72.31 78.12 39.20
C ARG A 73 71.91 77.78 37.75
N ASP A 74 72.83 77.70 36.79
CA ASP A 74 72.45 77.25 35.43
C ASP A 74 72.07 75.77 35.40
N LEU A 75 72.70 74.92 36.21
CA LEU A 75 72.30 73.51 36.35
C LEU A 75 70.92 73.37 37.02
N GLU A 76 70.61 74.18 38.03
CA GLU A 76 69.30 74.26 38.68
C GLU A 76 68.23 74.80 37.72
N ASP A 77 68.51 75.89 37.00
CA ASP A 77 67.63 76.42 35.95
C ASP A 77 67.44 75.39 34.83
N ARG A 78 68.49 74.63 34.46
CA ARG A 78 68.41 73.56 33.46
C ARG A 78 67.56 72.39 33.96
N LEU A 79 67.70 72.02 35.23
CA LEU A 79 66.88 71.00 35.89
C LEU A 79 65.42 71.46 35.97
N ALA A 80 65.15 72.70 36.36
CA ALA A 80 63.81 73.30 36.38
C ALA A 80 63.22 73.49 34.96
N ARG A 81 64.05 73.73 33.94
CA ARG A 81 63.63 73.72 32.51
C ARG A 81 63.27 72.30 32.04
N TYR A 82 63.95 71.26 32.54
CA TYR A 82 63.57 69.87 32.26
C TYR A 82 62.36 69.40 33.08
N GLN A 83 62.20 69.80 34.34
CA GLN A 83 61.01 69.52 35.15
C GLN A 83 59.75 70.08 34.50
N ARG A 84 59.72 71.39 34.19
CA ARG A 84 58.56 72.01 33.50
C ARG A 84 58.19 71.29 32.20
N LYS A 85 59.18 70.81 31.43
CA LYS A 85 58.95 70.01 30.21
C LYS A 85 58.45 68.59 30.50
N TRP A 86 58.90 67.95 31.57
CA TRP A 86 58.35 66.68 32.04
C TRP A 86 56.92 66.83 32.53
N ASP A 87 56.61 67.89 33.27
CA ASP A 87 55.25 68.20 33.74
C ASP A 87 54.32 68.51 32.55
N GLU A 88 54.78 69.30 31.58
CA GLU A 88 54.07 69.59 30.33
C GLU A 88 53.77 68.31 29.53
N LEU A 89 54.78 67.46 29.30
CA LEU A 89 54.62 66.19 28.60
C LEU A 89 53.71 65.22 29.37
N ALA A 90 53.80 65.17 30.71
CA ALA A 90 52.95 64.33 31.55
C ALA A 90 51.50 64.84 31.63
N VAL A 91 51.24 66.13 31.40
CA VAL A 91 49.89 66.67 31.20
C VAL A 91 49.38 66.33 29.81
N GLN A 92 50.21 66.49 28.76
CA GLN A 92 49.85 66.12 27.39
C GLN A 92 49.54 64.61 27.26
N GLU A 93 50.34 63.73 27.87
CA GLU A 93 50.07 62.28 27.90
C GLU A 93 48.71 61.98 28.55
N LYS A 94 48.38 62.63 29.67
CA LYS A 94 47.09 62.47 30.35
C LYS A 94 45.92 62.97 29.51
N LEU A 95 46.08 64.10 28.81
CA LEU A 95 45.05 64.64 27.91
C LEU A 95 44.81 63.70 26.72
N PHE A 96 45.85 63.31 25.98
CA PHE A 96 45.72 62.34 24.89
C PHE A 96 45.12 61.01 25.37
N ARG A 97 45.50 60.55 26.58
CA ARG A 97 44.92 59.35 27.16
C ARG A 97 43.42 59.50 27.46
N GLN A 98 42.99 60.63 28.01
CA GLN A 98 41.58 60.94 28.23
C GLN A 98 40.82 61.03 26.89
N GLU A 99 41.39 61.65 25.86
CA GLU A 99 40.82 61.70 24.51
C GLU A 99 40.68 60.30 23.90
N PHE A 100 41.69 59.43 24.02
CA PHE A 100 41.62 58.04 23.56
C PHE A 100 40.61 57.20 24.36
N GLU A 101 40.50 57.40 25.68
CA GLU A 101 39.53 56.70 26.52
C GLU A 101 38.09 57.19 26.23
N GLN A 102 37.87 58.48 25.98
CA GLN A 102 36.61 59.03 25.48
C GLN A 102 36.26 58.50 24.09
N LEU A 103 37.19 58.54 23.12
CA LEU A 103 36.98 58.02 21.76
C LEU A 103 36.66 56.51 21.78
N ALA A 104 37.33 55.75 22.67
CA ALA A 104 37.05 54.34 22.87
C ALA A 104 35.66 54.09 23.49
N ASN A 105 35.19 54.96 24.39
CA ASN A 105 33.85 54.87 24.98
C ASN A 105 32.77 55.26 23.97
N ASN A 106 32.90 56.41 23.29
CA ASN A 106 32.03 56.83 22.19
C ASN A 106 31.91 55.73 21.12
N LYS A 107 33.03 55.06 20.78
CA LYS A 107 33.01 53.91 19.85
C LYS A 107 32.25 52.71 20.42
N LYS A 108 32.38 52.37 21.70
CA LYS A 108 31.59 51.30 22.34
C LYS A 108 30.10 51.64 22.33
N GLU A 109 29.74 52.88 22.66
CA GLU A 109 28.36 53.37 22.72
C GLU A 109 27.70 53.38 21.34
N ILE A 110 28.38 53.91 20.31
CA ILE A 110 27.90 53.84 18.92
C ILE A 110 27.74 52.39 18.46
N VAL A 111 28.70 51.50 18.76
CA VAL A 111 28.58 50.08 18.42
C VAL A 111 27.47 49.37 19.21
N ALA A 112 27.23 49.74 20.46
CA ALA A 112 26.15 49.19 21.28
C ALA A 112 24.77 49.65 20.77
N PHE A 113 24.63 50.93 20.45
CA PHE A 113 23.42 51.50 19.83
C PHE A 113 23.14 50.83 18.47
N LEU A 114 24.13 50.78 17.56
CA LEU A 114 23.97 50.14 16.26
C LEU A 114 23.65 48.64 16.38
N LYS A 115 24.23 47.92 17.35
CA LYS A 115 23.86 46.53 17.64
C LYS A 115 22.43 46.40 18.19
N HIS A 116 22.02 47.27 19.09
CA HIS A 116 20.67 47.25 19.64
C HIS A 116 19.62 47.54 18.57
N THR A 117 19.82 48.57 17.74
CA THR A 117 18.96 48.88 16.60
C THR A 117 18.97 47.77 15.55
N LEU A 118 20.13 47.17 15.24
CA LEU A 118 20.21 46.04 14.31
C LEU A 118 19.43 44.83 14.83
N ASN A 119 19.62 44.45 16.09
CA ASN A 119 18.87 43.37 16.72
C ASN A 119 17.36 43.66 16.69
N GLN A 120 16.93 44.86 17.11
CA GLN A 120 15.52 45.24 17.03
C GLN A 120 14.95 45.10 15.61
N ARG A 121 15.70 45.46 14.56
CA ARG A 121 15.25 45.24 13.16
C ARG A 121 15.26 43.78 12.74
N VAL A 122 16.13 42.93 13.30
CA VAL A 122 16.08 41.48 13.09
C VAL A 122 14.85 40.89 13.78
N ASP A 123 14.57 41.29 15.03
CA ASP A 123 13.42 40.86 15.82
C ASP A 123 12.10 41.27 15.14
N GLU A 124 11.99 42.51 14.68
CA GLU A 124 10.86 43.01 13.86
C GLU A 124 10.70 42.22 12.54
N ILE A 125 11.80 41.79 11.91
CA ILE A 125 11.76 40.98 10.68
C ILE A 125 11.32 39.54 10.99
N THR A 126 11.72 38.95 12.11
CA THR A 126 11.24 37.62 12.52
C THR A 126 9.76 37.63 12.85
N ASP A 127 9.29 38.61 13.63
CA ASP A 127 7.86 38.76 13.98
C ASP A 127 6.98 38.90 12.74
N LEU A 128 7.38 39.76 11.78
CA LEU A 128 6.66 39.95 10.53
C LEU A 128 6.70 38.70 9.62
N ASN A 129 7.80 37.94 9.65
CA ASN A 129 7.92 36.69 8.91
C ASN A 129 7.07 35.56 9.51
N GLU A 130 6.98 35.45 10.85
CA GLU A 130 6.08 34.49 11.53
C GLU A 130 4.60 34.86 11.30
N GLN A 131 4.26 36.15 11.34
CA GLN A 131 2.91 36.63 10.96
C GLN A 131 2.59 36.32 9.50
N LEU A 132 3.54 36.51 8.58
CA LEU A 132 3.38 36.18 7.16
C LEU A 132 3.20 34.67 6.94
N GLN A 133 3.95 33.82 7.64
CA GLN A 133 3.81 32.36 7.55
C GLN A 133 2.48 31.86 8.13
N SER A 134 2.06 32.35 9.29
CA SER A 134 0.76 31.99 9.87
C SER A 134 -0.41 32.46 9.01
N LEU A 135 -0.31 33.64 8.37
CA LEU A 135 -1.30 34.12 7.40
C LEU A 135 -1.31 33.28 6.10
N GLN A 136 -0.15 32.78 5.65
CA GLN A 136 -0.06 31.84 4.53
C GLN A 136 -0.74 30.51 4.85
N LEU A 137 -0.44 29.92 6.01
CA LEU A 137 -1.05 28.67 6.47
C LEU A 137 -2.58 28.81 6.65
N ALA A 138 -3.05 29.91 7.26
CA ALA A 138 -4.48 30.18 7.39
C ALA A 138 -5.18 30.29 6.02
N LYS A 139 -4.56 31.00 5.07
CA LYS A 139 -5.05 31.12 3.68
C LYS A 139 -5.05 29.78 2.93
N GLU A 140 -4.13 28.88 3.24
CA GLU A 140 -4.08 27.54 2.66
C GLU A 140 -5.17 26.64 3.26
N MET A 141 -5.35 26.67 4.58
CA MET A 141 -6.49 25.99 5.24
C MET A 141 -7.86 26.49 4.75
N GLU A 142 -8.02 27.80 4.51
CA GLU A 142 -9.24 28.36 3.93
C GLU A 142 -9.48 27.86 2.49
N LYS A 143 -8.44 27.82 1.63
CA LYS A 143 -8.57 27.24 0.28
C LYS A 143 -8.98 25.78 0.35
N ASP A 144 -8.29 24.97 1.16
CA ASP A 144 -8.55 23.54 1.27
C ASP A 144 -10.00 23.29 1.76
N ALA A 145 -10.50 24.12 2.68
CA ALA A 145 -11.89 24.09 3.11
C ALA A 145 -12.88 24.48 2.00
N PHE A 146 -12.59 25.51 1.20
CA PHE A 146 -13.43 25.89 0.05
C PHE A 146 -13.37 24.87 -1.10
N GLU A 147 -12.22 24.26 -1.36
CA GLU A 147 -12.06 23.19 -2.35
C GLU A 147 -12.78 21.91 -1.90
N ALA A 148 -12.74 21.57 -0.61
CA ALA A 148 -13.54 20.49 -0.03
C ALA A 148 -15.05 20.74 -0.13
N GLN A 149 -15.52 21.95 0.20
CA GLN A 149 -16.93 22.33 0.02
C GLN A 149 -17.36 22.28 -1.46
N LEU A 150 -16.51 22.77 -2.37
CA LEU A 150 -16.76 22.72 -3.81
C LEU A 150 -16.77 21.27 -4.34
N ALA A 151 -15.92 20.40 -3.81
CA ALA A 151 -15.94 18.97 -4.13
C ALA A 151 -17.20 18.28 -3.61
N GLN A 152 -17.63 18.57 -2.37
CA GLN A 152 -18.87 18.07 -1.79
C GLN A 152 -20.09 18.49 -2.62
N VAL A 153 -20.27 19.78 -2.91
CA VAL A 153 -21.41 20.27 -3.70
C VAL A 153 -21.41 19.69 -5.13
N ARG A 154 -20.24 19.43 -5.72
CA ARG A 154 -20.12 18.70 -7.00
C ARG A 154 -20.54 17.23 -6.89
N HIS A 155 -20.20 16.57 -5.78
CA HIS A 155 -20.62 15.19 -5.50
C HIS A 155 -22.13 15.10 -5.33
N GLU A 156 -22.71 15.91 -4.45
CA GLU A 156 -24.16 15.98 -4.20
C GLU A 156 -24.95 16.31 -5.48
N PHE A 157 -24.46 17.24 -6.31
CA PHE A 157 -25.07 17.55 -7.60
C PHE A 157 -24.98 16.38 -8.59
N GLN A 158 -23.86 15.66 -8.63
CA GLN A 158 -23.71 14.50 -9.51
C GLN A 158 -24.56 13.31 -9.04
N GLU A 159 -24.65 13.06 -7.73
CA GLU A 159 -25.54 12.04 -7.14
C GLU A 159 -27.01 12.33 -7.41
N THR A 160 -27.48 13.56 -7.18
CA THR A 160 -28.88 13.95 -7.44
C THR A 160 -29.22 13.89 -8.93
N LYS A 161 -28.29 14.30 -9.81
CA LYS A 161 -28.41 14.11 -11.27
C LYS A 161 -28.50 12.64 -11.65
N ASP A 162 -27.67 11.77 -11.08
CA ASP A 162 -27.67 10.34 -11.41
C ASP A 162 -28.91 9.63 -10.86
N GLN A 163 -29.37 9.99 -9.65
CA GLN A 163 -30.67 9.59 -9.11
C GLN A 163 -31.80 9.93 -10.07
N LEU A 164 -31.96 11.21 -10.44
CA LEU A 164 -32.97 11.66 -11.40
C LEU A 164 -32.84 10.98 -12.77
N THR A 165 -31.62 10.66 -13.20
CA THR A 165 -31.37 9.90 -14.45
C THR A 165 -31.88 8.46 -14.33
N THR A 166 -31.62 7.77 -13.20
CA THR A 166 -32.17 6.42 -12.97
C THR A 166 -33.70 6.43 -12.83
N GLU A 167 -34.28 7.43 -12.16
CA GLU A 167 -35.74 7.60 -12.10
C GLU A 167 -36.34 7.83 -13.48
N ASN A 168 -35.72 8.65 -14.33
CA ASN A 168 -36.16 8.90 -15.70
C ASN A 168 -36.14 7.62 -16.54
N ILE A 169 -35.09 6.80 -16.44
CA ILE A 169 -34.99 5.48 -17.09
C ILE A 169 -36.10 4.54 -16.60
N ILE A 170 -36.36 4.49 -15.28
CA ILE A 170 -37.43 3.66 -14.69
C ILE A 170 -38.82 4.14 -15.13
N LEU A 171 -39.04 5.46 -15.23
CA LEU A 171 -40.29 6.04 -15.72
C LEU A 171 -40.49 5.78 -17.22
N GLY A 172 -39.43 5.87 -18.03
CA GLY A 172 -39.47 5.47 -19.45
C GLY A 172 -39.81 3.99 -19.64
N GLY A 173 -39.24 3.10 -18.82
CA GLY A 173 -39.60 1.68 -18.81
C GLY A 173 -41.06 1.43 -18.41
N LYS A 174 -41.58 2.16 -17.42
CA LYS A 174 -43.01 2.12 -17.04
C LYS A 174 -43.92 2.65 -18.14
N LEU A 175 -43.51 3.71 -18.84
CA LEU A 175 -44.27 4.30 -19.96
C LEU A 175 -44.36 3.31 -21.12
N ALA A 176 -43.24 2.71 -21.54
CA ALA A 176 -43.21 1.71 -22.61
C ALA A 176 -44.11 0.50 -22.30
N ALA A 177 -44.10 0.00 -21.06
CA ALA A 177 -45.00 -1.08 -20.63
C ALA A 177 -46.49 -0.67 -20.63
N LEU A 178 -46.79 0.60 -20.34
CA LEU A 178 -48.14 1.15 -20.41
C LEU A 178 -48.60 1.36 -21.86
N GLU A 179 -47.71 1.78 -22.76
CA GLU A 179 -47.95 1.85 -24.21
C GLU A 179 -48.18 0.47 -24.82
N GLU A 180 -47.42 -0.55 -24.41
CA GLU A 180 -47.64 -1.93 -24.81
C GLU A 180 -49.02 -2.42 -24.33
N PHE A 181 -49.37 -2.22 -23.06
CA PHE A 181 -50.69 -2.57 -22.53
C PHE A 181 -51.83 -1.84 -23.26
N ARG A 182 -51.64 -0.56 -23.58
CA ARG A 182 -52.59 0.26 -24.36
C ARG A 182 -52.81 -0.33 -25.75
N LEU A 183 -51.75 -0.76 -26.43
CA LEU A 183 -51.81 -1.37 -27.77
C LEU A 183 -52.42 -2.78 -27.72
N GLN A 184 -52.03 -3.62 -26.75
CA GLN A 184 -52.66 -4.94 -26.52
C GLN A 184 -54.16 -4.82 -26.24
N LYS A 185 -54.59 -3.77 -25.52
CA LYS A 185 -56.02 -3.48 -25.29
C LYS A 185 -56.72 -3.12 -26.60
N GLU A 186 -56.15 -2.25 -27.42
CA GLU A 186 -56.74 -1.83 -28.71
C GLU A 186 -56.89 -3.00 -29.68
N GLU A 187 -55.82 -3.80 -29.84
CA GLU A 187 -55.87 -5.07 -30.59
C GLU A 187 -56.97 -6.01 -30.10
N LEU A 188 -57.19 -6.08 -28.79
CA LEU A 188 -58.22 -6.94 -28.21
C LEU A 188 -59.64 -6.40 -28.48
N THR A 189 -59.84 -5.08 -28.38
CA THR A 189 -61.12 -4.45 -28.72
C THR A 189 -61.45 -4.56 -30.20
N GLU A 190 -60.49 -4.37 -31.11
CA GLU A 190 -60.70 -4.60 -32.55
C GLU A 190 -61.10 -6.05 -32.85
N LYS A 191 -60.47 -7.02 -32.17
CA LYS A 191 -60.84 -8.45 -32.29
C LYS A 191 -62.26 -8.69 -31.76
N PHE A 192 -62.66 -8.09 -30.64
CA PHE A 192 -64.04 -8.18 -30.13
C PHE A 192 -65.06 -7.56 -31.10
N GLU A 193 -64.82 -6.33 -31.57
CA GLU A 193 -65.69 -5.65 -32.55
C GLU A 193 -65.84 -6.50 -33.82
N SER A 194 -64.74 -7.07 -34.33
CA SER A 194 -64.77 -7.96 -35.50
C SER A 194 -65.61 -9.24 -35.29
N LEU A 195 -65.69 -9.75 -34.05
CA LEU A 195 -66.46 -10.93 -33.68
C LEU A 195 -67.94 -10.59 -33.43
N GLU A 196 -68.24 -9.45 -32.81
CA GLU A 196 -69.60 -8.94 -32.67
C GLU A 196 -70.23 -8.66 -34.05
N ASP A 197 -69.46 -8.11 -34.98
CA ASP A 197 -69.92 -7.85 -36.33
C ASP A 197 -70.09 -9.13 -37.17
N GLN A 198 -69.29 -10.17 -36.93
CA GLN A 198 -69.53 -11.53 -37.47
C GLN A 198 -70.79 -12.16 -36.88
N LEU A 199 -71.00 -12.05 -35.56
CA LEU A 199 -72.17 -12.59 -34.88
C LEU A 199 -73.46 -11.87 -35.33
N ARG A 200 -73.44 -10.55 -35.52
CA ARG A 200 -74.58 -9.81 -36.07
C ARG A 200 -74.86 -10.13 -37.54
N LYS A 201 -73.83 -10.41 -38.35
CA LYS A 201 -74.01 -10.95 -39.72
C LYS A 201 -74.70 -12.30 -39.68
N GLN A 202 -74.19 -13.26 -38.89
CA GLN A 202 -74.82 -14.57 -38.71
C GLN A 202 -76.26 -14.45 -38.19
N GLU A 203 -76.54 -13.59 -37.20
CA GLU A 203 -77.91 -13.35 -36.74
C GLU A 203 -78.82 -12.85 -37.87
N SER A 204 -78.35 -11.94 -38.74
CA SER A 204 -79.13 -11.46 -39.87
C SER A 204 -79.37 -12.55 -40.92
N GLU A 205 -78.35 -13.36 -41.24
CA GLU A 205 -78.44 -14.50 -42.14
C GLU A 205 -79.39 -15.58 -41.61
N TYR A 206 -79.38 -15.86 -40.30
CA TYR A 206 -80.34 -16.78 -39.68
C TYR A 206 -81.77 -16.23 -39.64
N LYS A 207 -81.96 -14.93 -39.39
CA LYS A 207 -83.29 -14.28 -39.45
C LYS A 207 -83.86 -14.34 -40.88
N ASP A 208 -83.05 -14.04 -41.89
CA ASP A 208 -83.42 -14.15 -43.30
C ASP A 208 -83.65 -15.62 -43.71
N TYR A 209 -82.86 -16.57 -43.22
CA TYR A 209 -83.06 -18.00 -43.46
C TYR A 209 -84.41 -18.47 -42.90
N VAL A 210 -84.71 -18.14 -41.64
CA VAL A 210 -86.00 -18.48 -40.99
C VAL A 210 -87.16 -17.85 -41.75
N TYR A 211 -87.10 -16.54 -42.04
CA TYR A 211 -88.15 -15.86 -42.82
C TYR A 211 -88.36 -16.49 -44.21
N ASN A 212 -87.29 -16.87 -44.90
CA ASN A 212 -87.39 -17.57 -46.19
C ASN A 212 -87.95 -19.00 -46.04
N LEU A 213 -87.67 -19.70 -44.93
CA LEU A 213 -88.21 -21.03 -44.62
C LEU A 213 -89.72 -20.96 -44.28
N GLU A 214 -90.13 -19.98 -43.48
CA GLU A 214 -91.52 -19.69 -43.14
C GLU A 214 -92.32 -19.30 -44.39
N LYS A 215 -91.77 -18.40 -45.21
CA LYS A 215 -92.36 -18.00 -46.50
C LYS A 215 -92.56 -19.19 -47.44
N LYS A 216 -91.56 -20.07 -47.57
CA LYS A 216 -91.70 -21.34 -48.31
C LYS A 216 -92.79 -22.22 -47.68
N SER A 217 -92.75 -22.43 -46.37
CA SER A 217 -93.75 -23.24 -45.65
C SER A 217 -95.18 -22.72 -45.84
N MET A 218 -95.40 -21.40 -45.86
CA MET A 218 -96.71 -20.81 -46.16
C MET A 218 -97.13 -21.03 -47.61
N LEU A 219 -96.23 -20.80 -48.58
CA LEU A 219 -96.48 -21.05 -49.99
C LEU A 219 -96.78 -22.54 -50.28
N ASP A 220 -96.05 -23.46 -49.65
CA ASP A 220 -96.26 -24.90 -49.77
C ASP A 220 -97.55 -25.36 -49.07
N LYS A 221 -97.92 -24.76 -47.93
CA LYS A 221 -99.23 -24.98 -47.28
C LYS A 221 -100.38 -24.50 -48.17
N ASP A 222 -100.25 -23.34 -48.82
CA ASP A 222 -101.28 -22.80 -49.72
C ASP A 222 -101.33 -23.51 -51.07
N ARG A 223 -100.19 -24.01 -51.56
CA ARG A 223 -100.12 -24.95 -52.69
C ARG A 223 -100.83 -26.25 -52.32
N LEU A 224 -100.50 -26.86 -51.19
CA LEU A 224 -101.11 -28.10 -50.72
C LEU A 224 -102.61 -27.91 -50.43
N ARG A 225 -103.06 -26.76 -49.93
CA ARG A 225 -104.49 -26.43 -49.83
C ARG A 225 -105.18 -26.41 -51.19
N LYS A 226 -104.57 -25.79 -52.21
CA LYS A 226 -105.10 -25.77 -53.59
C LYS A 226 -105.13 -27.17 -54.20
N GLU A 227 -104.05 -27.94 -54.04
CA GLU A 227 -103.97 -29.34 -54.48
C GLU A 227 -104.98 -30.23 -53.74
N ILE A 228 -105.18 -30.07 -52.44
CA ILE A 228 -106.22 -30.77 -51.67
C ILE A 228 -107.62 -30.36 -52.14
N ILE A 229 -107.90 -29.09 -52.41
CA ILE A 229 -109.20 -28.66 -52.95
C ILE A 229 -109.44 -29.27 -54.33
N GLN A 230 -108.42 -29.28 -55.20
CA GLN A 230 -108.49 -29.95 -56.52
C GLN A 230 -108.67 -31.46 -56.39
N HIS A 231 -107.92 -32.13 -55.51
CA HIS A 231 -108.03 -33.56 -55.25
C HIS A 231 -109.35 -33.92 -54.57
N VAL A 232 -109.90 -33.11 -53.65
CA VAL A 232 -111.23 -33.34 -53.06
C VAL A 232 -112.33 -33.15 -54.10
N ASN A 233 -112.21 -32.17 -55.01
CA ASN A 233 -113.14 -32.03 -56.13
C ASN A 233 -113.06 -33.23 -57.10
N LEU A 234 -111.84 -33.65 -57.47
CA LEU A 234 -111.60 -34.82 -58.32
C LEU A 234 -112.08 -36.11 -57.64
N VAL A 235 -111.74 -36.34 -56.38
CA VAL A 235 -112.17 -37.48 -55.56
C VAL A 235 -113.67 -37.43 -55.29
N ALA A 236 -114.31 -36.26 -55.24
CA ALA A 236 -115.77 -36.16 -55.22
C ALA A 236 -116.40 -36.51 -56.58
N THR A 237 -115.71 -36.30 -57.72
CA THR A 237 -116.17 -36.81 -59.03
C THR A 237 -115.84 -38.30 -59.24
N GLU A 238 -114.71 -38.79 -58.71
CA GLU A 238 -114.31 -40.19 -58.79
C GLU A 238 -115.08 -41.06 -57.78
N PHE A 239 -115.40 -40.62 -56.56
CA PHE A 239 -116.36 -41.35 -55.72
C PHE A 239 -117.74 -41.42 -56.38
N ARG A 240 -118.17 -40.39 -57.13
CA ARG A 240 -119.38 -40.43 -57.97
C ARG A 240 -119.26 -41.38 -59.19
N LYS A 241 -118.11 -42.02 -59.42
CA LYS A 241 -117.87 -43.09 -60.41
C LYS A 241 -117.51 -44.44 -59.78
N VAL A 242 -116.85 -44.44 -58.62
CA VAL A 242 -116.28 -45.62 -57.93
C VAL A 242 -117.24 -46.18 -56.89
N ALA A 243 -118.09 -45.35 -56.27
CA ALA A 243 -119.31 -45.86 -55.63
C ALA A 243 -120.21 -46.59 -56.65
N THR A 244 -120.11 -46.21 -57.92
CA THR A 244 -120.73 -46.85 -59.09
C THR A 244 -119.91 -48.03 -59.65
N SER A 245 -118.71 -48.32 -59.12
CA SER A 245 -117.72 -49.23 -59.75
C SER A 245 -116.84 -50.04 -58.78
N GLN A 246 -117.33 -50.34 -57.56
CA GLN A 246 -116.73 -51.26 -56.56
C GLN A 246 -115.49 -50.72 -55.80
N MET A 247 -115.38 -51.06 -54.50
CA MET A 247 -114.60 -50.25 -53.53
C MET A 247 -113.85 -50.99 -52.41
N TRP A 248 -113.85 -52.34 -52.37
CA TRP A 248 -113.45 -53.08 -51.16
C TRP A 248 -112.00 -53.61 -51.15
N ASP A 249 -111.56 -54.29 -52.21
CA ASP A 249 -110.31 -55.09 -52.17
C ASP A 249 -109.02 -54.26 -52.13
N THR A 250 -108.99 -53.09 -52.77
CA THR A 250 -107.80 -52.21 -52.79
C THR A 250 -107.43 -51.74 -51.37
N THR A 251 -108.45 -51.37 -50.59
CA THR A 251 -108.31 -50.91 -49.19
C THR A 251 -107.67 -51.98 -48.31
N LYS A 252 -108.06 -53.24 -48.50
CA LYS A 252 -107.56 -54.39 -47.72
C LYS A 252 -106.06 -54.63 -47.92
N ARG A 253 -105.55 -54.46 -49.15
CA ARG A 253 -104.12 -54.65 -49.46
C ARG A 253 -103.24 -53.57 -48.83
N ALA A 254 -103.61 -52.30 -49.00
CA ALA A 254 -102.86 -51.16 -48.50
C ALA A 254 -102.62 -51.21 -46.97
N ILE A 255 -103.59 -51.68 -46.19
CA ILE A 255 -103.48 -51.81 -44.72
C ILE A 255 -102.35 -52.78 -44.31
N VAL A 256 -102.21 -53.91 -45.00
CA VAL A 256 -101.20 -54.95 -44.66
C VAL A 256 -99.78 -54.46 -44.97
N GLU A 257 -99.60 -53.79 -46.10
CA GLU A 257 -98.32 -53.21 -46.51
C GLU A 257 -97.88 -52.08 -45.56
N ASN A 258 -98.81 -51.20 -45.17
CA ASN A 258 -98.55 -50.09 -44.26
C ASN A 258 -98.16 -50.57 -42.84
N ASN A 259 -98.86 -51.59 -42.31
CA ASN A 259 -98.49 -52.25 -41.05
C ASN A 259 -97.06 -52.85 -41.10
N THR A 260 -96.69 -53.44 -42.24
CA THR A 260 -95.36 -54.04 -42.44
C THR A 260 -94.26 -52.96 -42.46
N ILE A 261 -94.50 -51.84 -43.15
CA ILE A 261 -93.57 -50.70 -43.21
C ILE A 261 -93.43 -50.04 -41.82
N THR A 262 -94.53 -49.86 -41.10
CA THR A 262 -94.54 -49.31 -39.72
C THR A 262 -93.69 -50.14 -38.76
N LEU A 263 -93.75 -51.47 -38.86
CA LEU A 263 -92.93 -52.37 -38.06
C LEU A 263 -91.42 -52.24 -38.35
N GLN A 264 -91.04 -52.04 -39.61
CA GLN A 264 -89.63 -51.82 -39.98
C GLN A 264 -89.13 -50.43 -39.55
N LEU A 265 -89.95 -49.38 -39.72
CA LEU A 265 -89.66 -48.04 -39.19
C LEU A 265 -89.41 -48.06 -37.67
N SER A 266 -90.22 -48.81 -36.91
CA SER A 266 -90.01 -48.98 -35.46
C SER A 266 -88.67 -49.63 -35.12
N LYS A 267 -88.21 -50.61 -35.90
CA LYS A 267 -86.89 -51.26 -35.71
C LYS A 267 -85.75 -50.31 -36.05
N ILE A 268 -85.82 -49.60 -37.18
CA ILE A 268 -84.81 -48.63 -37.62
C ILE A 268 -84.69 -47.48 -36.61
N SER A 269 -85.82 -46.95 -36.14
CA SER A 269 -85.87 -45.90 -35.11
C SER A 269 -85.19 -46.34 -33.79
N LYS A 270 -85.47 -47.55 -33.31
CA LYS A 270 -84.82 -48.10 -32.11
C LYS A 270 -83.30 -48.23 -32.28
N HIS A 271 -82.83 -48.69 -33.44
CA HIS A 271 -81.39 -48.84 -33.68
C HIS A 271 -80.67 -47.49 -33.85
N GLY A 272 -81.30 -46.52 -34.52
CA GLY A 272 -80.79 -45.15 -34.59
C GLY A 272 -80.67 -44.48 -33.22
N MET A 273 -81.61 -44.75 -32.30
CA MET A 273 -81.56 -44.24 -30.93
C MET A 273 -80.44 -44.89 -30.09
N GLN A 274 -80.14 -46.18 -30.31
CA GLN A 274 -78.97 -46.84 -29.70
C GLN A 274 -77.65 -46.22 -30.17
N LEU A 275 -77.48 -46.04 -31.48
CA LEU A 275 -76.28 -45.42 -32.07
C LEU A 275 -76.10 -43.96 -31.60
N LEU A 276 -77.20 -43.21 -31.39
CA LEU A 276 -77.14 -41.87 -30.81
C LEU A 276 -76.60 -41.90 -29.37
N GLN A 277 -77.11 -42.83 -28.55
CA GLN A 277 -76.68 -43.00 -27.15
C GLN A 277 -75.21 -43.44 -27.05
N GLU A 278 -74.74 -44.34 -27.93
CA GLU A 278 -73.33 -44.73 -28.02
C GLU A 278 -72.45 -43.54 -28.46
N ASN A 279 -72.91 -42.73 -29.42
CA ASN A 279 -72.17 -41.54 -29.87
C ASN A 279 -72.05 -40.48 -28.77
N GLU A 280 -73.09 -40.28 -27.96
CA GLU A 280 -73.08 -39.39 -26.79
C GLU A 280 -72.14 -39.89 -25.69
N GLN A 281 -72.14 -41.21 -25.40
CA GLN A 281 -71.17 -41.80 -24.47
C GLN A 281 -69.73 -41.66 -24.95
N LEU A 282 -69.46 -41.88 -26.25
CA LEU A 282 -68.13 -41.72 -26.83
C LEU A 282 -67.64 -40.26 -26.77
N LYS A 283 -68.50 -39.28 -27.04
CA LYS A 283 -68.21 -37.85 -26.81
C LYS A 283 -67.91 -37.57 -25.34
N GLY A 284 -68.73 -38.08 -24.43
CA GLY A 284 -68.52 -37.94 -22.98
C GLY A 284 -67.25 -38.64 -22.45
N ILE A 285 -66.65 -39.56 -23.20
CA ILE A 285 -65.33 -40.15 -22.94
C ILE A 285 -64.23 -39.28 -23.56
N GLN A 286 -64.40 -38.83 -24.81
CA GLN A 286 -63.47 -37.93 -25.49
C GLN A 286 -63.25 -36.63 -24.69
N ASP A 287 -64.32 -35.98 -24.23
CA ASP A 287 -64.26 -34.77 -23.40
C ASP A 287 -63.47 -34.96 -22.11
N LYS A 288 -63.56 -36.15 -21.49
CA LYS A 288 -62.79 -36.49 -20.28
C LYS A 288 -61.32 -36.69 -20.60
N LEU A 289 -61.02 -37.34 -21.73
CA LEU A 289 -59.65 -37.57 -22.18
C LEU A 289 -58.96 -36.26 -22.58
N CYS A 290 -59.66 -35.34 -23.27
CA CYS A 290 -59.15 -33.99 -23.55
C CYS A 290 -58.80 -33.25 -22.26
N LYS A 291 -59.71 -33.20 -21.28
CA LYS A 291 -59.46 -32.55 -19.97
C LYS A 291 -58.30 -33.17 -19.20
N GLN A 292 -58.05 -34.47 -19.35
CA GLN A 292 -56.87 -35.15 -18.79
C GLN A 292 -55.58 -34.77 -19.52
N LEU A 293 -55.61 -34.69 -20.86
CA LEU A 293 -54.46 -34.23 -21.66
C LEU A 293 -54.11 -32.77 -21.34
N ASP A 294 -55.09 -31.87 -21.23
CA ASP A 294 -54.89 -30.47 -20.85
C ASP A 294 -54.21 -30.36 -19.47
N LEU A 295 -54.63 -31.16 -18.50
CA LEU A 295 -54.03 -31.19 -17.15
C LEU A 295 -52.58 -31.71 -17.18
N LEU A 296 -52.31 -32.75 -17.97
CA LEU A 296 -50.97 -33.31 -18.13
C LEU A 296 -50.03 -32.34 -18.86
N GLU A 297 -50.50 -31.65 -19.90
CA GLU A 297 -49.71 -30.65 -20.62
C GLU A 297 -49.42 -29.42 -19.75
N ASN A 298 -50.40 -28.96 -18.96
CA ASN A 298 -50.20 -27.86 -18.02
C ASN A 298 -49.23 -28.22 -16.88
N THR A 299 -49.34 -29.42 -16.31
CA THR A 299 -48.36 -29.88 -15.30
C THR A 299 -46.96 -30.05 -15.90
N GLN A 300 -46.83 -30.55 -17.13
CA GLN A 300 -45.55 -30.58 -17.87
C GLN A 300 -44.98 -29.16 -18.08
N LYS A 301 -45.80 -28.19 -18.49
CA LYS A 301 -45.40 -26.78 -18.64
C LYS A 301 -44.90 -26.18 -17.32
N VAL A 302 -45.56 -26.48 -16.20
CA VAL A 302 -45.11 -26.05 -14.85
C VAL A 302 -43.80 -26.73 -14.46
N MET A 303 -43.67 -28.05 -14.62
CA MET A 303 -42.43 -28.78 -14.34
C MET A 303 -41.24 -28.28 -15.18
N ALA A 304 -41.45 -27.95 -16.46
CA ALA A 304 -40.42 -27.38 -17.32
C ALA A 304 -39.97 -25.99 -16.84
N ARG A 305 -40.91 -25.12 -16.44
CA ARG A 305 -40.60 -23.79 -15.84
C ARG A 305 -39.80 -23.93 -14.55
N HIS A 306 -40.22 -24.85 -13.67
CA HIS A 306 -39.57 -25.16 -12.39
C HIS A 306 -38.15 -25.72 -12.58
N SER A 307 -37.99 -26.70 -13.48
CA SER A 307 -36.70 -27.28 -13.86
C SER A 307 -35.73 -26.23 -14.41
N ARG A 308 -36.19 -25.33 -15.29
CA ARG A 308 -35.39 -24.20 -15.79
C ARG A 308 -34.97 -23.23 -14.68
N GLY A 309 -35.86 -22.97 -13.71
CA GLY A 309 -35.54 -22.18 -12.52
C GLY A 309 -34.46 -22.84 -11.65
N HIS A 310 -34.63 -24.12 -11.34
CA HIS A 310 -33.65 -24.93 -10.60
C HIS A 310 -32.29 -24.96 -11.31
N HIS A 311 -32.26 -25.15 -12.63
CA HIS A 311 -31.03 -25.14 -13.40
C HIS A 311 -30.32 -23.77 -13.33
N LYS A 312 -31.05 -22.65 -13.40
CA LYS A 312 -30.46 -21.31 -13.20
C LYS A 312 -29.89 -21.14 -11.79
N ILE A 313 -30.59 -21.61 -10.75
CA ILE A 313 -30.11 -21.55 -9.36
C ILE A 313 -28.84 -22.40 -9.20
N ILE A 314 -28.81 -23.62 -9.76
CA ILE A 314 -27.63 -24.49 -9.74
C ILE A 314 -26.43 -23.81 -10.44
N LEU A 315 -26.63 -23.19 -11.61
CA LEU A 315 -25.56 -22.45 -12.30
C LEU A 315 -25.04 -21.29 -11.44
N MET A 316 -25.93 -20.47 -10.86
CA MET A 316 -25.54 -19.34 -10.01
C MET A 316 -24.81 -19.78 -8.73
N LEU A 317 -25.23 -20.88 -8.11
CA LEU A 317 -24.53 -21.46 -6.95
C LEU A 317 -23.17 -22.05 -7.34
N THR A 318 -23.09 -22.73 -8.50
CA THR A 318 -21.82 -23.28 -9.03
C THR A 318 -20.81 -22.16 -9.32
N GLU A 319 -21.25 -21.06 -9.91
CA GLU A 319 -20.41 -19.88 -10.14
C GLU A 319 -19.96 -19.23 -8.83
N LYS A 320 -20.85 -19.12 -7.83
CA LYS A 320 -20.49 -18.62 -6.49
C LYS A 320 -19.51 -19.53 -5.74
N CYS A 321 -19.62 -20.86 -5.88
CA CYS A 321 -18.60 -21.79 -5.37
C CYS A 321 -17.25 -21.54 -6.06
N ARG A 322 -17.21 -21.41 -7.40
CA ARG A 322 -15.97 -21.13 -8.16
C ARG A 322 -15.33 -19.79 -7.77
N GLU A 323 -16.12 -18.73 -7.57
CA GLU A 323 -15.63 -17.45 -7.05
C GLU A 323 -15.04 -17.59 -5.64
N GLN A 324 -15.71 -18.34 -4.76
CA GLN A 324 -15.24 -18.57 -3.39
C GLN A 324 -13.95 -19.41 -3.37
N GLU A 325 -13.86 -20.47 -4.18
CA GLU A 325 -12.66 -21.30 -4.35
C GLU A 325 -11.46 -20.44 -4.83
N GLN A 326 -11.68 -19.59 -5.84
CA GLN A 326 -10.66 -18.65 -6.31
C GLN A 326 -10.22 -17.68 -5.20
N GLY A 327 -11.17 -17.07 -4.48
CA GLY A 327 -10.88 -16.18 -3.36
C GLY A 327 -10.11 -16.88 -2.21
N THR A 328 -10.39 -18.16 -1.94
CA THR A 328 -9.60 -18.94 -0.97
C THR A 328 -8.19 -19.22 -1.46
N ALA A 329 -7.99 -19.54 -2.73
CA ALA A 329 -6.66 -19.77 -3.30
C ALA A 329 -5.79 -18.48 -3.29
N GLU A 330 -6.40 -17.33 -3.62
CA GLU A 330 -5.74 -16.02 -3.54
C GLU A 330 -5.37 -15.66 -2.08
N ALA A 331 -6.25 -15.93 -1.12
CA ALA A 331 -5.98 -15.74 0.31
C ALA A 331 -4.87 -16.69 0.84
N GLU A 332 -4.83 -17.94 0.39
CA GLU A 332 -3.74 -18.88 0.72
C GLU A 332 -2.40 -18.44 0.14
N GLN A 333 -2.38 -17.95 -1.11
CA GLN A 333 -1.17 -17.40 -1.72
C GLN A 333 -0.64 -16.17 -0.95
N LEU A 334 -1.53 -15.25 -0.57
CA LEU A 334 -1.16 -14.09 0.27
C LEU A 334 -0.65 -14.54 1.65
N ARG A 335 -1.27 -15.55 2.27
CA ARG A 335 -0.83 -16.10 3.56
C ARG A 335 0.57 -16.75 3.48
N LEU A 336 0.88 -17.42 2.37
CA LEU A 336 2.22 -17.97 2.12
C LEU A 336 3.26 -16.84 1.96
N GLN A 337 2.93 -15.76 1.24
CA GLN A 337 3.80 -14.59 1.09
C GLN A 337 4.03 -13.88 2.43
N LEU A 338 2.99 -13.70 3.25
CA LEU A 338 3.11 -13.13 4.60
C LEU A 338 4.02 -14.00 5.49
N SER A 339 3.84 -15.32 5.48
CA SER A 339 4.71 -16.23 6.26
C SER A 339 6.18 -16.18 5.83
N GLN A 340 6.46 -16.01 4.52
CA GLN A 340 7.82 -15.81 4.02
C GLN A 340 8.41 -14.47 4.49
N LEU A 341 7.62 -13.39 4.45
CA LEU A 341 8.02 -12.08 4.96
C LEU A 341 8.28 -12.10 6.47
N GLU A 342 7.41 -12.70 7.27
CA GLU A 342 7.58 -12.91 8.72
C GLU A 342 8.88 -13.67 9.03
N GLN A 343 9.18 -14.74 8.30
CA GLN A 343 10.44 -15.50 8.44
C GLN A 343 11.66 -14.63 8.12
N SER A 344 11.62 -13.87 7.01
CA SER A 344 12.71 -12.94 6.64
C SER A 344 12.94 -11.83 7.66
N LEU A 345 11.86 -11.29 8.26
CA LEU A 345 11.94 -10.26 9.29
C LEU A 345 12.51 -10.85 10.58
N GLY A 346 12.11 -12.07 10.94
CA GLY A 346 12.66 -12.82 12.07
C GLY A 346 14.17 -13.08 11.91
N GLN A 347 14.62 -13.48 10.73
CA GLN A 347 16.05 -13.64 10.42
C GLN A 347 16.79 -12.30 10.53
N LEU A 348 16.30 -11.24 9.88
CA LEU A 348 16.91 -9.91 9.91
C LEU A 348 16.98 -9.33 11.35
N GLN A 349 16.02 -9.68 12.20
CA GLN A 349 16.02 -9.32 13.63
C GLN A 349 17.09 -10.10 14.42
N GLN A 350 17.29 -11.39 14.15
CA GLN A 350 18.38 -12.17 14.73
C GLN A 350 19.75 -11.64 14.28
N ASP A 351 19.91 -11.36 12.98
CA ASP A 351 21.13 -10.79 12.42
C ASP A 351 21.46 -9.42 13.05
N ASN A 352 20.44 -8.58 13.26
CA ASN A 352 20.58 -7.30 13.98
C ASN A 352 21.01 -7.49 15.44
N GLN A 353 20.50 -8.51 16.14
CA GLN A 353 20.92 -8.82 17.52
C GLN A 353 22.37 -9.32 17.56
N ALA A 354 22.76 -10.19 16.62
CA ALA A 354 24.13 -10.66 16.47
C ALA A 354 25.10 -9.49 16.21
N LEU A 355 24.81 -8.63 15.23
CA LEU A 355 25.61 -7.45 14.90
C LEU A 355 25.71 -6.45 16.07
N ARG A 356 24.65 -6.28 16.87
CA ARG A 356 24.70 -5.47 18.11
C ARG A 356 25.63 -6.10 19.14
N SER A 357 25.54 -7.41 19.39
CA SER A 357 26.44 -8.10 20.32
C SER A 357 27.91 -8.03 19.87
N GLN A 358 28.18 -8.13 18.57
CA GLN A 358 29.52 -7.97 17.99
C GLN A 358 30.04 -6.54 18.15
N ARG A 359 29.21 -5.51 17.88
CA ARG A 359 29.54 -4.11 18.14
C ARG A 359 29.91 -3.91 19.62
N ASP A 360 29.14 -4.47 20.54
CA ASP A 360 29.34 -4.27 21.98
C ASP A 360 30.59 -5.00 22.48
N GLN A 361 30.91 -6.16 21.92
CA GLN A 361 32.18 -6.85 22.15
C GLN A 361 33.38 -6.05 21.62
N LEU A 362 33.27 -5.44 20.43
CA LEU A 362 34.33 -4.59 19.85
C LEU A 362 34.50 -3.28 20.62
N ASN A 363 33.42 -2.65 21.08
CA ASN A 363 33.47 -1.48 21.96
C ASN A 363 34.22 -1.81 23.26
N LEU A 364 33.89 -2.93 23.91
CA LEU A 364 34.58 -3.38 25.13
C LEU A 364 36.06 -3.73 24.90
N GLN A 365 36.45 -4.16 23.70
CA GLN A 365 37.86 -4.32 23.32
C GLN A 365 38.55 -2.98 23.12
N LEU A 366 37.89 -2.01 22.46
CA LEU A 366 38.39 -0.66 22.25
C LEU A 366 38.59 0.09 23.57
N GLU A 367 37.63 0.02 24.50
CA GLU A 367 37.72 0.59 25.84
C GLU A 367 38.92 0.03 26.62
N LYS A 368 39.17 -1.28 26.54
CA LYS A 368 40.34 -1.93 27.16
C LYS A 368 41.65 -1.44 26.55
N GLN A 369 41.77 -1.45 25.22
CA GLN A 369 42.95 -0.93 24.53
C GLN A 369 43.18 0.56 24.82
N GLN A 370 42.11 1.35 24.97
CA GLN A 370 42.21 2.76 25.33
C GLN A 370 42.65 2.95 26.79
N ALA A 371 42.21 2.10 27.72
CA ALA A 371 42.67 2.09 29.10
C ALA A 371 44.14 1.64 29.23
N GLU A 372 44.53 0.59 28.51
CA GLU A 372 45.92 0.11 28.40
C GLU A 372 46.83 1.20 27.82
N ALA A 373 46.41 1.87 26.74
CA ALA A 373 47.15 3.00 26.15
C ALA A 373 47.27 4.18 27.13
N GLN A 374 46.23 4.47 27.93
CA GLN A 374 46.31 5.49 29.00
C GLN A 374 47.26 5.10 30.13
N GLN A 375 47.31 3.81 30.51
CA GLN A 375 48.25 3.30 31.51
C GLN A 375 49.70 3.41 31.02
N LEU A 376 49.99 2.92 29.80
CA LEU A 376 51.31 3.03 29.17
C LEU A 376 51.74 4.48 29.00
N GLN A 377 50.83 5.39 28.63
CA GLN A 377 51.13 6.83 28.55
C GLN A 377 51.43 7.44 29.94
N GLN A 378 50.75 6.99 31.00
CA GLN A 378 51.09 7.40 32.36
C GLN A 378 52.46 6.85 32.80
N GLU A 379 52.81 5.63 32.44
CA GLU A 379 54.11 5.03 32.74
C GLU A 379 55.24 5.72 31.99
N LEU A 380 55.09 5.94 30.68
CA LEU A 380 56.02 6.73 29.88
C LEU A 380 56.24 8.15 30.46
N THR A 381 55.20 8.82 30.97
CA THR A 381 55.36 10.13 31.63
C THR A 381 55.88 10.07 33.07
N LYS A 382 55.98 8.88 33.69
CA LYS A 382 56.77 8.66 34.92
C LYS A 382 58.24 8.45 34.54
N GLU A 383 58.52 7.57 33.59
CA GLU A 383 59.87 7.31 33.09
C GLU A 383 60.53 8.59 32.55
N GLN A 384 59.84 9.40 31.74
CA GLN A 384 60.35 10.68 31.26
C GLN A 384 60.69 11.67 32.39
N LYS A 385 59.99 11.63 33.53
CA LYS A 385 60.32 12.45 34.70
C LYS A 385 61.55 11.91 35.43
N VAL A 386 61.66 10.59 35.56
CA VAL A 386 62.85 9.94 36.12
C VAL A 386 64.07 10.23 35.24
N GLN A 387 63.97 10.02 33.92
CA GLN A 387 65.00 10.38 32.94
C GLN A 387 65.39 11.86 33.04
N ALA A 388 64.44 12.79 33.03
CA ALA A 388 64.75 14.22 33.18
C ALA A 388 65.44 14.53 34.51
N SER A 389 65.06 13.86 35.61
CA SER A 389 65.74 14.02 36.91
C SER A 389 67.17 13.47 36.89
N LEU A 390 67.40 12.32 36.24
CA LEU A 390 68.73 11.73 36.05
C LEU A 390 69.59 12.58 35.11
N GLU A 391 69.03 13.14 34.03
CA GLU A 391 69.71 14.09 33.15
C GLU A 391 70.12 15.36 33.92
N THR A 392 69.26 15.90 34.80
CA THR A 392 69.67 17.02 35.66
C THR A 392 70.72 16.64 36.70
N ALA A 393 70.65 15.43 37.28
CA ALA A 393 71.66 14.95 38.22
C ALA A 393 73.02 14.70 37.54
N LEU A 394 73.02 14.18 36.30
CA LEU A 394 74.23 14.00 35.48
C LEU A 394 74.79 15.34 35.00
N ALA A 395 73.95 16.31 34.63
CA ALA A 395 74.39 17.67 34.31
C ALA A 395 75.00 18.39 35.51
N GLN A 396 74.44 18.20 36.71
CA GLN A 396 75.01 18.71 37.95
C GLN A 396 76.32 17.99 38.30
N ALA A 397 76.37 16.65 38.21
CA ALA A 397 77.57 15.87 38.48
C ALA A 397 78.72 16.22 37.53
N THR A 398 78.43 16.42 36.23
CA THR A 398 79.44 16.85 35.25
C THR A 398 79.89 18.30 35.47
N PHE A 399 79.02 19.20 35.93
CA PHE A 399 79.40 20.54 36.38
C PHE A 399 80.31 20.52 37.62
N PHE A 400 79.96 19.73 38.65
CA PHE A 400 80.81 19.54 39.84
C PHE A 400 82.17 18.92 39.48
N LEU A 401 82.22 17.95 38.55
CA LEU A 401 83.48 17.41 38.03
C LEU A 401 84.30 18.46 37.26
N GLN A 402 83.67 19.38 36.53
CA GLN A 402 84.38 20.48 35.88
C GLN A 402 84.96 21.49 36.87
N ASP A 403 84.23 21.85 37.94
CA ASP A 403 84.73 22.72 39.02
C ASP A 403 85.88 22.05 39.81
N ILE A 404 85.79 20.74 40.07
CA ILE A 404 86.90 19.94 40.64
C ILE A 404 88.15 19.96 39.73
N LEU A 405 87.98 19.97 38.40
CA LEU A 405 89.09 19.92 37.44
C LEU A 405 89.65 21.31 37.05
N GLN A 406 88.89 22.40 37.23
CA GLN A 406 89.37 23.76 36.93
C GLN A 406 90.20 24.39 38.04
N ARG A 407 90.19 23.84 39.27
CA ARG A 407 91.01 24.31 40.39
C ARG A 407 92.34 23.55 40.43
N GLN A 408 93.33 24.07 39.72
CA GLN A 408 94.74 23.68 39.93
C GLN A 408 95.30 24.36 41.19
N PRO A 409 96.29 23.76 41.87
CA PRO A 409 97.00 24.42 42.96
C PRO A 409 97.95 25.50 42.41
N ASP A 410 98.08 26.63 43.12
CA ASP A 410 99.30 27.45 43.08
C ASP A 410 100.32 26.77 44.01
N GLU A 411 101.57 26.59 43.56
CA GLU A 411 102.61 25.85 44.29
C GLU A 411 103.39 26.72 45.29
N GLU A 412 102.72 27.28 46.32
CA GLU A 412 103.40 27.85 47.50
C GLU A 412 102.77 27.35 48.82
N ASP A 413 103.62 27.12 49.83
CA ASP A 413 103.39 26.52 51.17
C ASP A 413 102.90 25.05 51.27
N GLY A 414 103.73 24.22 51.93
CA GLY A 414 103.60 22.76 51.99
C GLY A 414 102.49 22.18 52.88
N ASP A 415 101.77 23.00 53.65
CA ASP A 415 100.59 22.54 54.41
C ASP A 415 99.29 22.56 53.57
N PHE A 416 99.31 23.16 52.36
CA PHE A 416 98.13 23.21 51.49
C PHE A 416 97.70 21.86 50.93
N ASP A 417 98.60 20.88 50.75
CA ASP A 417 98.25 19.58 50.16
C ASP A 417 97.20 18.82 50.99
N VAL A 418 97.34 18.81 52.32
CA VAL A 418 96.38 18.11 53.20
C VAL A 418 95.00 18.79 53.16
N MET A 419 94.95 20.12 53.17
CA MET A 419 93.69 20.88 53.08
C MET A 419 93.04 20.78 51.69
N PHE A 420 93.82 20.84 50.61
CA PHE A 420 93.34 20.68 49.25
C PHE A 420 92.86 19.26 48.99
N GLN A 421 93.59 18.23 49.44
CA GLN A 421 93.13 16.84 49.35
C GLN A 421 91.90 16.59 50.24
N LEU A 422 91.80 17.19 51.43
CA LEU A 422 90.62 17.08 52.29
C LEU A 422 89.39 17.72 51.63
N GLN A 423 89.52 18.95 51.09
CA GLN A 423 88.42 19.63 50.40
C GLN A 423 88.03 18.90 49.10
N ARG A 424 89.00 18.39 48.34
CA ARG A 424 88.76 17.55 47.15
C ARG A 424 88.08 16.24 47.52
N LYS A 425 88.48 15.60 48.62
CA LYS A 425 87.84 14.39 49.15
C LYS A 425 86.41 14.67 49.62
N GLU A 426 86.18 15.80 50.28
CA GLU A 426 84.84 16.24 50.70
C GLU A 426 83.94 16.54 49.49
N MET A 427 84.42 17.24 48.46
CA MET A 427 83.64 17.47 47.23
C MET A 427 83.41 16.17 46.44
N LEU A 428 84.36 15.23 46.42
CA LEU A 428 84.14 13.88 45.87
C LEU A 428 83.13 13.07 46.69
N GLN A 429 83.10 13.25 48.01
CA GLN A 429 82.14 12.61 48.90
C GLN A 429 80.74 13.24 48.80
N GLN A 430 80.63 14.54 48.55
CA GLN A 430 79.39 15.24 48.19
C GLN A 430 78.89 14.83 46.80
N LEU A 431 79.78 14.69 45.80
CA LEU A 431 79.46 14.16 44.48
C LEU A 431 78.94 12.72 44.56
N LEU A 432 79.61 11.87 45.34
CA LEU A 432 79.18 10.50 45.60
C LEU A 432 77.83 10.46 46.34
N ALA A 433 77.60 11.36 47.31
CA ALA A 433 76.31 11.50 47.98
C ALA A 433 75.19 11.88 46.99
N MET A 434 75.40 12.88 46.12
CA MET A 434 74.41 13.27 45.10
C MET A 434 74.15 12.17 44.07
N LEU A 435 75.19 11.47 43.60
CA LEU A 435 75.01 10.32 42.71
C LEU A 435 74.27 9.18 43.41
N SER A 436 74.54 8.93 44.69
CA SER A 436 73.82 7.91 45.46
C SER A 436 72.34 8.27 45.68
N SER A 437 71.99 9.54 45.92
CA SER A 437 70.59 9.96 46.04
C SER A 437 69.85 9.93 44.70
N ALA A 438 70.54 10.26 43.60
CA ALA A 438 70.01 10.05 42.25
C ALA A 438 69.78 8.57 41.90
N MET A 439 70.63 7.66 42.39
CA MET A 439 70.41 6.21 42.26
C MET A 439 69.21 5.71 43.09
N VAL A 440 68.98 6.26 44.29
CA VAL A 440 67.81 5.92 45.12
C VAL A 440 66.48 6.34 44.46
N LEU A 441 66.49 7.34 43.58
CA LEU A 441 65.32 7.72 42.76
C LEU A 441 65.02 6.73 41.62
N ASN A 442 65.87 5.73 41.36
CA ASN A 442 65.64 4.69 40.35
C ASN A 442 65.55 3.28 40.98
N PRO A 443 64.39 2.88 41.51
CA PRO A 443 64.17 1.55 42.09
C PRO A 443 63.88 0.46 41.05
N GLN A 444 64.44 0.51 39.83
CA GLN A 444 64.32 -0.60 38.87
C GLN A 444 65.50 -0.74 37.88
N LEU A 445 66.50 -1.54 38.27
CA LEU A 445 67.31 -2.33 37.33
C LEU A 445 67.37 -3.79 37.79
N ALA A 446 66.21 -4.37 38.12
CA ALA A 446 66.09 -5.74 38.58
C ALA A 446 64.82 -6.39 38.01
N VAL A 447 64.97 -7.61 37.50
CA VAL A 447 63.90 -8.58 37.25
C VAL A 447 62.83 -8.11 36.22
N CYS A 448 63.21 -8.13 34.94
CA CYS A 448 62.26 -8.46 33.87
C CYS A 448 62.00 -9.97 33.90
N SER A 449 61.26 -10.46 34.91
CA SER A 449 60.90 -11.88 35.04
C SER A 449 59.84 -12.25 34.00
N ARG A 450 60.31 -12.57 32.80
CA ARG A 450 59.56 -13.37 31.84
C ARG A 450 59.43 -14.80 32.38
N GLN A 451 58.46 -15.04 33.27
CA GLN A 451 58.11 -16.38 33.73
C GLN A 451 56.59 -16.56 33.77
N GLU A 452 56.12 -17.59 33.08
CA GLU A 452 54.69 -17.88 32.92
C GLU A 452 54.05 -18.42 34.20
N SER A 453 52.75 -18.15 34.39
CA SER A 453 51.87 -19.04 35.15
C SER A 453 50.38 -18.91 34.80
N GLN A 454 49.87 -19.92 34.10
CA GLN A 454 48.57 -20.57 34.36
C GLN A 454 47.25 -19.79 34.14
N LEU A 455 46.89 -19.62 32.87
CA LEU A 455 45.59 -20.05 32.33
C LEU A 455 45.92 -20.79 31.01
N ARG A 456 46.11 -22.11 30.95
CA ARG A 456 45.27 -23.24 31.38
C ARG A 456 43.91 -23.25 30.67
N HIS A 457 43.67 -24.31 29.90
CA HIS A 457 42.45 -24.68 29.15
C HIS A 457 42.13 -23.92 27.85
N GLY A 458 42.52 -24.55 26.74
CA GLY A 458 41.51 -25.23 25.91
C GLY A 458 41.74 -26.75 25.99
N PRO A 459 40.93 -27.60 25.32
CA PRO A 459 39.70 -27.33 24.58
C PRO A 459 38.47 -27.76 25.44
N PRO A 460 37.37 -28.41 24.97
CA PRO A 460 37.31 -29.54 24.03
C PRO A 460 36.42 -29.34 22.79
N LYS A 461 36.67 -30.13 21.74
CA LYS A 461 35.58 -30.68 20.92
C LYS A 461 35.07 -31.92 21.65
N GLU A 462 33.76 -32.07 21.80
CA GLU A 462 33.19 -33.38 22.15
C GLU A 462 31.84 -33.64 21.48
N SER A 463 31.62 -34.92 21.18
CA SER A 463 30.33 -35.61 21.23
C SER A 463 29.15 -35.03 20.43
N GLN A 464 28.98 -35.56 19.21
CA GLN A 464 27.63 -35.80 18.69
C GLN A 464 26.86 -36.71 19.64
N PRO A 465 25.55 -36.50 19.86
CA PRO A 465 24.59 -37.58 19.90
C PRO A 465 24.03 -37.83 18.50
N SER A 466 23.98 -39.10 18.10
CA SER A 466 23.22 -39.51 16.92
C SER A 466 21.72 -39.34 17.19
N THR A 467 21.05 -38.55 16.36
CA THR A 467 19.61 -38.67 16.11
C THR A 467 19.40 -38.68 14.61
N GLN A 468 18.55 -39.59 14.15
CA GLN A 468 18.47 -39.98 12.74
C GLN A 468 17.79 -38.90 11.89
N PRO A 469 18.12 -38.78 10.58
CA PRO A 469 17.26 -38.05 9.67
C PRO A 469 15.90 -38.76 9.61
N PRO A 470 14.76 -38.03 9.67
CA PRO A 470 13.49 -38.63 9.32
C PRO A 470 13.56 -39.04 7.85
N LYS A 471 13.60 -40.35 7.59
CA LYS A 471 13.48 -40.90 6.24
C LYS A 471 12.22 -40.35 5.58
N VAL A 472 12.26 -40.25 4.26
CA VAL A 472 11.06 -40.15 3.42
C VAL A 472 10.17 -41.36 3.73
N GLY A 473 9.21 -41.16 4.63
CA GLY A 473 8.24 -42.15 5.06
C GLY A 473 7.10 -42.20 4.06
N SER A 474 6.92 -43.34 3.41
CA SER A 474 5.94 -43.56 2.35
C SER A 474 4.49 -43.37 2.83
N LEU A 475 3.93 -42.17 2.64
CA LEU A 475 2.49 -41.87 2.73
C LEU A 475 1.70 -42.48 1.55
N SER A 476 1.92 -43.77 1.29
CA SER A 476 1.32 -44.55 0.20
C SER A 476 0.70 -45.87 0.70
N GLN A 477 0.75 -46.14 2.01
CA GLN A 477 0.31 -47.41 2.62
C GLN A 477 -0.70 -47.25 3.78
N GLN A 478 -1.33 -46.09 3.90
CA GLN A 478 -2.50 -45.87 4.78
C GLN A 478 -3.77 -45.41 4.04
N LEU A 479 -3.74 -45.30 2.70
CA LEU A 479 -4.92 -45.04 1.85
C LEU A 479 -5.51 -46.32 1.24
N SER A 480 -4.96 -47.49 1.58
CA SER A 480 -5.33 -48.80 1.02
C SER A 480 -6.68 -49.36 1.51
N SER A 481 -7.40 -48.63 2.37
CA SER A 481 -8.70 -49.01 2.95
C SER A 481 -9.85 -48.07 2.57
N ILE A 482 -9.64 -47.12 1.65
CA ILE A 482 -10.70 -46.24 1.14
C ILE A 482 -11.33 -46.88 -0.09
N THR A 483 -12.50 -47.52 0.11
CA THR A 483 -13.35 -47.98 -0.99
C THR A 483 -13.77 -46.78 -1.85
N PRO A 484 -13.64 -46.84 -3.20
CA PRO A 484 -14.11 -45.75 -4.05
C PRO A 484 -15.64 -45.59 -3.94
N TYR A 485 -16.08 -44.34 -3.80
CA TYR A 485 -17.49 -43.96 -3.65
C TYR A 485 -18.40 -44.58 -4.72
N GLN A 486 -19.39 -45.36 -4.29
CA GLN A 486 -20.50 -45.83 -5.11
C GLN A 486 -21.68 -44.84 -4.99
N PRO A 487 -22.38 -44.50 -6.09
CA PRO A 487 -23.56 -43.65 -6.03
C PRO A 487 -24.70 -44.24 -5.19
N GLY A 488 -24.76 -43.86 -3.91
CA GLY A 488 -25.79 -44.31 -2.97
C GLY A 488 -25.41 -44.27 -1.48
N ASP A 489 -24.12 -44.25 -1.14
CA ASP A 489 -23.69 -44.41 0.27
C ASP A 489 -23.90 -43.18 1.19
N LEU A 490 -24.47 -42.09 0.67
CA LEU A 490 -24.85 -40.90 1.47
C LEU A 490 -26.24 -41.01 2.14
N GLY A 491 -26.92 -42.16 2.05
CA GLY A 491 -28.19 -42.42 2.74
C GLY A 491 -29.43 -41.68 2.19
N LEU A 492 -29.25 -40.71 1.30
CA LEU A 492 -30.32 -39.90 0.69
C LEU A 492 -31.17 -40.65 -0.35
N VAL A 493 -30.84 -41.91 -0.66
CA VAL A 493 -31.64 -42.79 -1.53
C VAL A 493 -31.77 -44.17 -0.86
N PRO A 494 -33.00 -44.67 -0.60
CA PRO A 494 -33.19 -46.02 -0.07
C PRO A 494 -32.64 -47.08 -1.02
N ARG A 495 -31.85 -48.02 -0.50
CA ARG A 495 -31.37 -49.18 -1.27
C ARG A 495 -32.58 -49.98 -1.76
N ARG A 496 -32.74 -50.15 -3.08
CA ARG A 496 -33.74 -51.07 -3.64
C ARG A 496 -33.39 -52.50 -3.25
N ALA A 497 -34.07 -53.04 -2.26
CA ALA A 497 -34.15 -54.48 -2.06
C ALA A 497 -34.70 -55.12 -3.36
N HIS A 498 -34.07 -56.20 -3.82
CA HIS A 498 -34.37 -56.78 -5.12
C HIS A 498 -35.63 -57.67 -5.07
N ILE A 499 -36.79 -57.04 -4.87
CA ILE A 499 -38.09 -57.71 -4.97
C ILE A 499 -38.27 -58.16 -6.43
N PRO A 500 -38.42 -59.47 -6.73
CA PRO A 500 -38.73 -59.92 -8.07
C PRO A 500 -40.15 -59.45 -8.45
N PRO A 501 -40.36 -58.92 -9.66
CA PRO A 501 -41.68 -58.42 -10.06
C PRO A 501 -42.70 -59.56 -10.14
N ASN A 502 -43.92 -59.27 -9.70
CA ASN A 502 -45.07 -60.17 -9.81
C ASN A 502 -45.37 -60.46 -11.30
N PRO A 503 -45.49 -61.73 -11.74
CA PRO A 503 -45.65 -62.07 -13.16
C PRO A 503 -46.92 -61.51 -13.82
N GLU A 504 -47.96 -61.17 -13.04
CA GLU A 504 -49.21 -60.59 -13.57
C GLU A 504 -49.00 -59.19 -14.19
N ASP A 505 -48.17 -58.34 -13.58
CA ASP A 505 -47.97 -56.95 -14.01
C ASP A 505 -47.24 -56.83 -15.37
N LEU A 506 -46.52 -57.88 -15.77
CA LEU A 506 -45.77 -57.97 -17.03
C LEU A 506 -46.64 -58.28 -18.27
N ARG A 507 -47.97 -58.34 -18.11
CA ARG A 507 -48.93 -58.48 -19.22
C ARG A 507 -49.41 -57.15 -19.82
N LEU A 508 -49.25 -56.03 -19.11
CA LEU A 508 -49.80 -54.72 -19.52
C LEU A 508 -48.79 -53.80 -20.24
N LEU A 509 -47.55 -54.25 -20.45
CA LEU A 509 -46.48 -53.48 -21.10
C LEU A 509 -46.25 -53.92 -22.56
N SER A 510 -46.01 -52.96 -23.44
CA SER A 510 -45.82 -53.20 -24.87
C SER A 510 -44.47 -53.87 -25.20
N HIS A 511 -44.42 -54.53 -26.34
CA HIS A 511 -43.32 -55.44 -26.72
C HIS A 511 -41.91 -54.83 -26.63
N THR A 512 -41.77 -53.53 -26.94
CA THR A 512 -40.50 -52.82 -26.97
C THR A 512 -39.84 -52.69 -25.59
N THR A 513 -40.60 -52.76 -24.50
CA THR A 513 -40.08 -52.59 -23.12
C THR A 513 -39.61 -53.92 -22.50
N ARG A 514 -39.83 -55.07 -23.15
CA ARG A 514 -39.42 -56.38 -22.62
C ARG A 514 -37.94 -56.71 -22.76
N VAL A 515 -37.21 -56.01 -23.63
CA VAL A 515 -35.77 -56.26 -23.87
C VAL A 515 -34.91 -55.27 -23.07
N GLY A 516 -34.40 -55.75 -21.93
CA GLY A 516 -33.47 -54.99 -21.09
C GLY A 516 -32.12 -54.75 -21.76
N ILE A 517 -31.45 -53.67 -21.36
CA ILE A 517 -30.17 -53.23 -21.91
C ILE A 517 -29.06 -54.22 -21.52
N PHE A 518 -28.43 -54.83 -22.52
CA PHE A 518 -27.15 -55.54 -22.34
C PHE A 518 -25.97 -54.58 -22.56
N GLN A 519 -24.97 -54.65 -21.69
CA GLN A 519 -23.77 -53.81 -21.73
C GLN A 519 -22.51 -54.69 -21.67
N VAL A 520 -21.82 -54.83 -22.80
CA VAL A 520 -20.53 -55.56 -22.92
C VAL A 520 -19.55 -54.71 -23.74
N HIS A 521 -18.26 -54.82 -23.41
CA HIS A 521 -17.20 -53.94 -23.92
C HIS A 521 -16.59 -54.45 -25.24
N SER A 522 -16.15 -53.53 -26.13
CA SER A 522 -14.75 -53.44 -26.63
C SER A 522 -14.56 -52.40 -27.75
N ARG A 523 -13.31 -51.92 -27.88
CA ARG A 523 -12.72 -51.15 -29.02
C ARG A 523 -11.96 -52.13 -29.96
N PRO A 524 -11.37 -51.73 -31.12
CA PRO A 524 -11.30 -50.39 -31.77
C PRO A 524 -11.61 -50.37 -33.30
N GLU A 525 -11.52 -49.15 -33.87
CA GLU A 525 -10.93 -48.78 -35.19
C GLU A 525 -11.56 -49.11 -36.57
N ILE A 526 -11.59 -48.04 -37.39
CA ILE A 526 -11.32 -47.92 -38.85
C ILE A 526 -12.15 -48.77 -39.84
N HIS A 527 -13.03 -48.10 -40.60
CA HIS A 527 -12.79 -47.86 -42.04
C HIS A 527 -13.67 -46.71 -42.59
N THR A 528 -13.36 -46.25 -43.81
CA THR A 528 -13.85 -44.99 -44.40
C THR A 528 -14.69 -45.19 -45.67
N SER A 529 -15.45 -44.14 -46.02
CA SER A 529 -16.05 -43.87 -47.34
C SER A 529 -17.28 -44.70 -47.76
N GLY A 530 -18.04 -44.18 -48.74
CA GLY A 530 -19.13 -44.91 -49.39
C GLY A 530 -20.45 -44.14 -49.56
N SER A 531 -20.50 -43.11 -50.42
CA SER A 531 -21.77 -42.71 -51.05
C SER A 531 -21.93 -43.46 -52.38
N PRO A 532 -23.18 -43.80 -52.79
CA PRO A 532 -23.67 -43.13 -54.00
C PRO A 532 -25.20 -42.93 -54.11
N LYS A 533 -25.56 -41.87 -54.86
CA LYS A 533 -26.49 -41.82 -56.03
C LYS A 533 -27.37 -43.09 -56.26
N ARG A 534 -28.63 -43.02 -56.71
CA ARG A 534 -29.10 -42.21 -57.87
C ARG A 534 -30.64 -42.20 -58.07
N LEU A 535 -31.16 -41.03 -58.48
CA LEU A 535 -32.39 -40.71 -59.24
C LEU A 535 -33.35 -41.82 -59.74
N LYS A 536 -34.68 -41.57 -59.65
CA LYS A 536 -35.57 -41.43 -60.83
C LYS A 536 -36.88 -40.66 -60.53
N LYS A 537 -37.63 -40.29 -61.57
CA LYS A 537 -38.80 -39.38 -61.57
C LYS A 537 -40.11 -40.12 -61.86
N PHE A 538 -41.26 -39.52 -61.49
CA PHE A 538 -42.54 -39.58 -62.23
C PHE A 538 -43.33 -38.26 -62.02
N THR A 539 -44.49 -38.08 -62.69
CA THR A 539 -45.00 -36.75 -63.10
C THR A 539 -46.55 -36.66 -63.05
N LEU A 540 -47.10 -35.50 -62.63
CA LEU A 540 -48.39 -34.81 -62.98
C LEU A 540 -49.72 -35.63 -63.07
N PRO A 541 -50.92 -35.05 -62.79
CA PRO A 541 -51.45 -33.73 -63.19
C PRO A 541 -51.89 -32.84 -61.99
N GLU A 542 -52.60 -31.70 -62.07
CA GLU A 542 -52.82 -30.57 -63.02
C GLU A 542 -54.22 -29.94 -62.69
N VAL A 543 -54.49 -28.71 -63.15
CA VAL A 543 -55.81 -28.01 -63.24
C VAL A 543 -56.31 -27.21 -62.02
N SER A 544 -55.95 -25.91 -62.04
CA SER A 544 -56.81 -24.71 -61.86
C SER A 544 -57.58 -24.46 -60.52
N PRO A 545 -57.88 -23.19 -60.20
CA PRO A 545 -59.05 -22.51 -60.80
C PRO A 545 -58.73 -21.21 -61.56
N LEU A 546 -59.74 -20.69 -62.27
CA LEU A 546 -59.69 -19.46 -63.08
C LEU A 546 -60.25 -18.24 -62.31
N SER A 547 -59.95 -17.04 -62.80
CA SER A 547 -60.33 -15.76 -62.19
C SER A 547 -61.84 -15.50 -62.07
N LYS A 548 -62.19 -14.67 -61.08
CA LYS A 548 -62.85 -13.39 -61.34
C LYS A 548 -62.06 -12.28 -60.65
#